data_AF-A0A0F9KX61-F1
#
_entry.id   AF-A0A0F9KX61-F1
#
_cell.length_a   1.000
_cell.length_b   1.000
_cell.length_c   1.000
_cell.angle_alpha   90.00
_cell.angle_beta   90.00
_cell.angle_gamma   90.00
#
_symmetry.space_group_name_H-M   'P 1'
#
loop_
_entity.id
_entity.type
_entity.pdbx_description
1 polymer ?
#
loop_
_entity_poly.entity_id
_entity_poly.type
_entity_poly.pdbx_seq_one_letter_code
_entity_poly.pdbx_strand_id
1 'polypeptide(L)'
;MENAEKEQILSEIVSTQSLPDCEAVDALWVALTNAVSLMKSASASERDSKGMSALVENFSDEEIKRLLNDGSVDSLVFLDPPLETVLADPDEKPDEDSTMRIIAKIRSSRDSDPRETLINLGEILKRICDKRVHGFKTESGSRDKEILSPTRKILYLLCMLAISKLS
;
A
#
# COMPACT_ATOMS: atom_id res chain seq x y z
N MET A 1 4.85 26.79 0.56
CA MET A 1 5.63 25.86 -0.26
C MET A 1 4.92 24.52 -0.32
N GLU A 2 4.45 24.02 0.83
CA GLU A 2 3.63 22.79 0.97
C GLU A 2 2.45 22.68 0.01
N ASN A 3 1.70 23.76 -0.26
CA ASN A 3 0.59 23.72 -1.23
C ASN A 3 1.02 23.41 -2.68
N ALA A 4 2.19 23.90 -3.12
CA ALA A 4 2.68 23.62 -4.47
C ALA A 4 3.15 22.16 -4.60
N GLU A 5 3.79 21.63 -3.55
CA GLU A 5 4.22 20.22 -3.50
C GLU A 5 3.01 19.28 -3.43
N LYS A 6 1.98 19.63 -2.66
CA LYS A 6 0.71 18.91 -2.62
C LYS A 6 0.02 18.87 -3.99
N GLU A 7 -0.07 20.01 -4.68
CA GLU A 7 -0.65 20.09 -6.03
C GLU A 7 0.15 19.26 -7.04
N GLN A 8 1.48 19.26 -6.92
CA GLN A 8 2.35 18.43 -7.75
C GLN A 8 2.08 16.94 -7.53
N ILE A 9 2.08 16.46 -6.27
CA ILE A 9 1.83 15.03 -5.99
C ILE A 9 0.42 14.64 -6.44
N LEU A 10 -0.58 15.52 -6.27
CA LEU A 10 -1.94 15.26 -6.76
C LEU A 10 -1.97 15.12 -8.29
N SER A 11 -1.26 16.00 -9.02
CA SER A 11 -1.14 15.91 -10.47
C SER A 11 -0.48 14.59 -10.91
N GLU A 12 0.58 14.18 -10.20
CA GLU A 12 1.25 12.90 -10.43
C GLU A 12 0.28 11.71 -10.20
N ILE A 13 -0.46 11.70 -9.08
CA ILE A 13 -1.47 10.67 -8.79
C ILE A 13 -2.52 10.58 -9.89
N VAL A 14 -3.07 11.72 -10.32
CA VAL A 14 -4.10 11.75 -11.39
C VAL A 14 -3.54 11.27 -12.71
N SER A 15 -2.30 11.65 -13.04
CA SER A 15 -1.64 11.20 -14.28
C SER A 15 -1.49 9.68 -14.36
N THR A 16 -1.40 8.98 -13.22
CA THR A 16 -1.29 7.51 -13.20
C THR A 16 -2.50 6.80 -13.81
N GLN A 17 -3.63 7.48 -13.99
CA GLN A 17 -4.83 6.89 -14.61
C GLN A 17 -4.61 6.46 -16.07
N SER A 18 -3.74 7.15 -16.80
CA SER A 18 -3.40 6.81 -18.19
C SER A 18 -2.27 5.78 -18.31
N LEU A 19 -1.62 5.42 -17.20
CA LEU A 19 -0.49 4.49 -17.20
C LEU A 19 -0.94 3.01 -17.15
N PRO A 20 -0.13 2.10 -17.71
CA PRO A 20 -0.24 0.67 -17.45
C PRO A 20 -0.11 0.36 -15.95
N ASP A 21 -0.71 -0.74 -15.48
CA ASP A 21 -0.73 -1.09 -14.06
C ASP A 21 0.66 -1.19 -13.42
N CYS A 22 1.66 -1.62 -14.19
CA CYS A 22 3.04 -1.68 -13.70
C CYS A 22 3.55 -0.30 -13.28
N GLU A 23 3.59 0.62 -14.24
CA GLU A 23 4.07 1.99 -14.09
C GLU A 23 3.20 2.78 -13.10
N ALA A 24 1.89 2.57 -13.13
CA ALA A 24 0.96 3.23 -12.22
C ALA A 24 1.24 2.86 -10.76
N VAL A 25 1.47 1.58 -10.44
CA VAL A 25 1.77 1.16 -9.07
C VAL A 25 3.09 1.76 -8.58
N ASP A 26 4.13 1.82 -9.43
CA ASP A 26 5.42 2.41 -9.02
C ASP A 26 5.26 3.92 -8.76
N ALA A 27 4.59 4.63 -9.66
CA ALA A 27 4.34 6.06 -9.51
C ALA A 27 3.47 6.36 -8.27
N LEU A 28 2.44 5.56 -8.01
CA LEU A 28 1.59 5.70 -6.82
C LEU A 28 2.35 5.38 -5.54
N TRP A 29 3.23 4.38 -5.54
CA TRP A 29 4.06 4.08 -4.37
C TRP A 29 4.99 5.25 -4.04
N VAL A 30 5.66 5.82 -5.05
CA VAL A 30 6.50 7.01 -4.89
C VAL A 30 5.68 8.19 -4.38
N ALA A 31 4.52 8.48 -4.98
CA ALA A 31 3.63 9.55 -4.55
C ALA A 31 3.19 9.39 -3.08
N LEU A 32 2.85 8.16 -2.66
CA LEU A 32 2.50 7.86 -1.27
C LEU A 32 3.67 8.14 -0.32
N THR A 33 4.88 7.68 -0.67
CA THR A 33 6.08 7.92 0.15
C THR A 33 6.45 9.40 0.25
N ASN A 34 6.25 10.17 -0.83
CA ASN A 34 6.44 11.62 -0.83
C ASN A 34 5.40 12.30 0.07
N ALA A 35 4.12 11.92 -0.04
CA ALA A 35 3.07 12.45 0.83
C ALA A 35 3.33 12.16 2.31
N VAL A 36 3.75 10.95 2.66
CA VAL A 36 4.16 10.58 4.03
C VAL A 36 5.36 11.41 4.50
N SER A 37 6.33 11.67 3.62
CA SER A 37 7.51 12.47 3.94
C SER A 37 7.15 13.92 4.24
N LEU A 38 6.21 14.50 3.48
CA LEU A 38 5.68 15.85 3.75
C LEU A 38 4.94 15.92 5.08
N MET A 39 4.13 14.91 5.43
CA MET A 39 3.49 14.84 6.75
C MET A 39 4.51 14.80 7.89
N LYS A 40 5.59 14.02 7.71
CA LYS A 40 6.66 13.93 8.70
C LYS A 40 7.44 15.23 8.83
N SER A 41 7.68 15.95 7.74
CA SER A 41 8.34 17.27 7.79
C SER A 41 7.51 18.32 8.54
N ALA A 42 6.18 18.21 8.52
CA ALA A 42 5.29 19.09 9.27
C ALA A 42 5.25 18.76 10.79
N SER A 43 5.59 17.52 11.17
CA SER A 43 5.67 17.08 12.57
C SER A 43 7.13 17.03 13.05
N ALA A 44 7.56 17.95 13.91
CA ALA A 44 8.94 18.06 14.43
C ALA A 44 9.41 16.89 15.34
N SER A 45 8.90 15.67 15.16
CA SER A 45 9.19 14.48 15.97
C SER A 45 9.95 13.43 15.17
N GLU A 46 11.28 13.46 15.28
CA GLU A 46 12.23 12.45 14.80
C GLU A 46 12.15 11.11 15.56
N ARG A 47 11.01 10.42 15.51
CA ARG A 47 10.95 9.03 15.99
C ARG A 47 10.32 8.13 14.96
N ASP A 48 11.19 7.51 14.16
CA ASP A 48 11.26 6.07 13.82
C ASP A 48 9.96 5.24 13.72
N SER A 49 8.82 5.86 13.41
CA SER A 49 7.62 5.14 13.02
C SER A 49 7.79 4.77 11.54
N LYS A 50 7.88 3.46 11.28
CA LYS A 50 7.74 2.83 9.96
C LYS A 50 6.71 3.63 9.16
N GLY A 51 7.06 4.10 7.96
CA GLY A 51 6.32 5.15 7.24
C GLY A 51 4.81 4.98 7.17
N MET A 52 4.31 3.74 7.17
CA MET A 52 2.88 3.45 7.17
C MET A 52 2.17 3.69 8.51
N SER A 53 2.83 3.46 9.64
CA SER A 53 2.26 3.74 10.97
C SER A 53 1.96 5.23 11.16
N ALA A 54 2.88 6.09 10.73
CA ALA A 54 2.67 7.55 10.72
C ALA A 54 1.47 7.96 9.84
N LEU A 55 1.28 7.28 8.71
CA LEU A 55 0.15 7.54 7.83
C LEU A 55 -1.18 7.16 8.49
N VAL A 56 -1.24 5.97 9.11
CA VAL A 56 -2.45 5.45 9.77
C VAL A 56 -2.91 6.35 10.93
N GLU A 57 -1.98 6.95 11.67
CA GLU A 57 -2.30 7.89 12.76
C GLU A 57 -3.11 9.11 12.31
N ASN A 58 -2.95 9.54 11.05
CA ASN A 58 -3.62 10.71 10.50
C ASN A 58 -5.03 10.41 9.94
N PHE A 59 -5.43 9.13 9.89
CA PHE A 59 -6.71 8.71 9.33
C PHE A 59 -7.74 8.44 10.43
N SER A 60 -9.00 8.79 10.16
CA SER A 60 -10.11 8.40 11.03
C SER A 60 -10.40 6.90 10.89
N ASP A 61 -10.97 6.29 11.92
CA ASP A 61 -11.33 4.87 11.87
C ASP A 61 -12.35 4.58 10.76
N GLU A 62 -13.27 5.50 10.48
CA GLU A 62 -14.23 5.36 9.36
C GLU A 62 -13.53 5.37 7.99
N GLU A 63 -12.52 6.22 7.82
CA GLU A 63 -11.74 6.30 6.58
C GLU A 63 -10.94 5.01 6.36
N ILE A 64 -10.30 4.51 7.42
CA ILE A 64 -9.56 3.25 7.39
C ILE A 64 -10.50 2.09 7.05
N LYS A 65 -11.63 1.96 7.76
CA LYS A 65 -12.62 0.90 7.50
C LYS A 65 -13.18 0.97 6.09
N ARG A 66 -13.45 2.18 5.57
CA ARG A 66 -13.91 2.36 4.19
C ARG A 66 -12.88 1.85 3.19
N LEU A 67 -11.58 2.13 3.41
CA LEU A 67 -10.51 1.66 2.54
C LEU A 67 -10.35 0.13 2.61
N LEU A 68 -10.34 -0.42 3.82
CA LEU A 68 -10.20 -1.87 4.04
C LEU A 68 -11.37 -2.68 3.49
N ASN A 69 -12.55 -2.08 3.35
CA ASN A 69 -13.73 -2.69 2.76
C ASN A 69 -13.85 -2.47 1.24
N ASP A 70 -12.89 -1.81 0.59
CA ASP A 70 -12.87 -1.77 -0.87
C ASP A 70 -12.57 -3.16 -1.44
N GLY A 71 -13.34 -3.58 -2.44
CA GLY A 71 -13.22 -4.91 -3.03
C GLY A 71 -11.83 -5.24 -3.62
N SER A 72 -10.98 -4.24 -3.90
CA SER A 72 -9.60 -4.49 -4.31
C SER A 72 -8.74 -5.09 -3.19
N VAL A 73 -9.03 -4.77 -1.93
CA VAL A 73 -8.37 -5.40 -0.77
C VAL A 73 -8.71 -6.89 -0.74
N ASP A 74 -9.98 -7.25 -0.98
CA ASP A 74 -10.40 -8.65 -1.07
C ASP A 74 -9.78 -9.37 -2.27
N SER A 75 -9.80 -8.73 -3.46
CA SER A 75 -9.14 -9.28 -4.66
C SER A 75 -7.68 -9.63 -4.43
N LEU A 76 -6.98 -8.83 -3.62
CA LEU A 76 -5.56 -9.03 -3.33
C LEU A 76 -5.34 -10.08 -2.23
N VAL A 77 -6.09 -9.97 -1.13
CA VAL A 77 -5.90 -10.79 0.08
C VAL A 77 -6.45 -12.20 -0.09
N PHE A 78 -7.44 -12.41 -0.96
CA PHE A 78 -8.04 -13.72 -1.25
C PHE A 78 -7.72 -14.22 -2.66
N LEU A 79 -6.60 -13.76 -3.24
CA LEU A 79 -6.11 -14.21 -4.54
C LEU A 79 -5.96 -15.75 -4.58
N ASP A 80 -6.24 -16.35 -5.74
CA ASP A 80 -6.04 -17.78 -5.99
C ASP A 80 -5.19 -17.97 -7.27
N PRO A 81 -3.97 -18.53 -7.20
CA PRO A 81 -3.32 -19.05 -5.99
C PRO A 81 -2.91 -17.94 -5.00
N PRO A 82 -2.80 -18.24 -3.69
CA PRO A 82 -2.63 -17.24 -2.64
C PRO A 82 -1.44 -16.30 -2.86
N LEU A 83 -1.61 -15.01 -2.52
CA LEU A 83 -0.56 -14.00 -2.70
C LEU A 83 0.72 -14.34 -1.93
N GLU A 84 0.61 -14.99 -0.77
CA GLU A 84 1.76 -15.49 -0.01
C GLU A 84 2.64 -16.44 -0.83
N THR A 85 2.09 -17.19 -1.80
CA THR A 85 2.89 -18.07 -2.68
C THR A 85 3.74 -17.29 -3.68
N VAL A 86 3.34 -16.05 -3.99
CA VAL A 86 4.07 -15.17 -4.91
C VAL A 86 5.06 -14.32 -4.15
N LEU A 87 4.69 -13.84 -2.96
CA LEU A 87 5.47 -12.88 -2.19
C LEU A 87 6.49 -13.52 -1.25
N ALA A 88 6.26 -14.75 -0.77
CA ALA A 88 7.21 -15.44 0.10
C ALA A 88 8.60 -15.50 -0.56
N ASP A 89 9.62 -15.18 0.24
CA ASP A 89 11.00 -15.48 -0.09
C ASP A 89 11.24 -16.98 0.23
N PRO A 90 11.90 -17.76 -0.64
CA PRO A 90 12.29 -19.13 -0.30
C PRO A 90 13.07 -19.24 1.02
N ASP A 91 13.76 -18.17 1.44
CA ASP A 91 14.50 -18.09 2.70
C ASP A 91 13.72 -17.38 3.83
N GLU A 92 12.45 -17.02 3.62
CA GLU A 92 11.61 -16.36 4.63
C GLU A 92 11.37 -17.30 5.82
N LYS A 93 11.84 -16.91 7.01
CA LYS A 93 11.52 -17.64 8.24
C LYS A 93 10.04 -17.46 8.58
N PRO A 94 9.36 -18.51 9.09
CA PRO A 94 7.95 -18.42 9.48
C PRO A 94 7.78 -17.68 10.83
N ASP A 95 8.18 -16.41 10.88
CA ASP A 95 8.04 -15.50 12.03
C ASP A 95 6.83 -14.56 11.89
N GLU A 96 6.63 -13.66 12.87
CA GLU A 96 5.50 -12.72 12.92
C GLU A 96 5.43 -11.77 11.72
N ASP A 97 6.58 -11.47 11.13
CA ASP A 97 6.69 -10.62 9.96
C ASP A 97 6.59 -11.43 8.66
N SER A 98 6.40 -12.75 8.71
CA SER A 98 6.26 -13.53 7.48
C SER A 98 5.04 -13.12 6.66
N THR A 99 5.17 -13.16 5.32
CA THR A 99 4.11 -12.78 4.38
C THR A 99 2.80 -13.49 4.70
N MET A 100 2.89 -14.79 5.01
CA MET A 100 1.74 -15.62 5.36
C MET A 100 1.03 -15.13 6.61
N ARG A 101 1.77 -14.75 7.68
CA ARG A 101 1.17 -14.26 8.92
C ARG A 101 0.58 -12.87 8.77
N ILE A 102 1.23 -11.97 8.04
CA ILE A 102 0.71 -10.63 7.76
C ILE A 102 -0.63 -10.74 7.01
N ILE A 103 -0.69 -11.56 5.95
CA ILE A 103 -1.94 -11.77 5.20
C ILE A 103 -3.00 -12.43 6.09
N ALA A 104 -2.64 -13.42 6.92
CA ALA A 104 -3.57 -14.03 7.86
C ALA A 104 -4.17 -13.01 8.85
N LYS A 105 -3.35 -12.11 9.38
CA LYS A 105 -3.80 -11.00 10.24
C LYS A 105 -4.77 -10.06 9.51
N ILE A 106 -4.48 -9.71 8.25
CA ILE A 106 -5.40 -8.89 7.44
C ILE A 106 -6.76 -9.58 7.29
N ARG A 107 -6.77 -10.89 7.05
CA ARG A 107 -7.99 -11.70 6.92
C ARG A 107 -8.77 -11.79 8.24
N SER A 108 -8.09 -11.91 9.38
CA SER A 108 -8.74 -12.14 10.68
C SER A 108 -9.13 -10.88 11.45
N SER A 109 -8.43 -9.76 11.23
CA SER A 109 -8.48 -8.61 12.13
C SER A 109 -9.10 -7.36 11.50
N ARG A 110 -9.61 -7.44 10.26
CA ARG A 110 -10.10 -6.29 9.50
C ARG A 110 -11.10 -5.42 10.26
N ASP A 111 -12.06 -6.06 10.93
CA ASP A 111 -13.12 -5.36 11.67
C ASP A 111 -12.75 -5.07 13.12
N SER A 112 -11.94 -5.94 13.73
CA SER A 112 -11.59 -5.85 15.16
C SER A 112 -10.42 -4.89 15.43
N ASP A 113 -9.45 -4.82 14.52
CA ASP A 113 -8.31 -3.91 14.57
C ASP A 113 -8.01 -3.33 13.17
N PRO A 114 -8.79 -2.31 12.73
CA PRO A 114 -8.63 -1.72 11.41
C PRO A 114 -7.29 -0.99 11.26
N ARG A 115 -6.72 -0.45 12.34
CA ARG A 115 -5.45 0.30 12.28
C ARG A 115 -4.28 -0.66 12.06
N GLU A 116 -4.17 -1.73 12.83
CA GLU A 116 -3.15 -2.75 12.62
C GLU A 116 -3.34 -3.41 11.24
N THR A 117 -4.59 -3.65 10.82
CA THR A 117 -4.89 -4.21 9.51
C THR A 117 -4.38 -3.32 8.37
N LEU A 118 -4.54 -1.99 8.47
CA LEU A 118 -4.03 -1.07 7.45
C LEU A 118 -2.50 -1.03 7.41
N ILE A 119 -1.84 -1.09 8.57
CA ILE A 119 -0.38 -1.18 8.63
C ILE A 119 0.11 -2.45 7.93
N ASN A 120 -0.50 -3.59 8.25
CA ASN A 120 -0.20 -4.88 7.63
C ASN A 120 -0.45 -4.85 6.11
N LEU A 121 -1.54 -4.22 5.65
CA LEU A 121 -1.80 -4.04 4.22
C LEU A 121 -0.70 -3.22 3.54
N GLY A 122 -0.24 -2.13 4.17
CA GLY A 122 0.86 -1.33 3.62
C GLY A 122 2.18 -2.10 3.52
N GLU A 123 2.48 -2.98 4.47
CA GLU A 123 3.65 -3.88 4.38
C GLU A 123 3.53 -4.85 3.19
N ILE A 124 2.33 -5.38 2.91
CA ILE A 124 2.10 -6.22 1.72
C ILE A 124 2.28 -5.42 0.43
N LEU A 125 1.74 -4.20 0.35
CA LEU A 125 1.92 -3.33 -0.82
C LEU A 125 3.41 -3.02 -1.05
N LYS A 126 4.16 -2.73 0.02
CA LYS A 126 5.61 -2.54 -0.05
C LYS A 126 6.32 -3.77 -0.64
N ARG A 127 6.01 -4.98 -0.15
CA ARG A 127 6.62 -6.22 -0.67
C ARG A 127 6.31 -6.45 -2.14
N ILE A 128 5.10 -6.11 -2.59
CA ILE A 128 4.74 -6.16 -4.01
C ILE A 128 5.64 -5.21 -4.83
N CYS A 129 5.81 -3.97 -4.37
CA CYS A 129 6.69 -3.00 -5.02
C CYS A 129 8.16 -3.46 -5.02
N ASP A 130 8.69 -3.90 -3.89
CA ASP A 130 10.08 -4.35 -3.75
C ASP A 130 10.36 -5.57 -4.64
N LYS A 131 9.47 -6.57 -4.64
CA LYS A 131 9.62 -7.77 -5.47
C LYS A 131 9.58 -7.46 -6.97
N ARG A 132 8.90 -6.39 -7.37
CA ARG A 132 8.90 -5.91 -8.77
C ARG A 132 10.20 -5.26 -9.19
N VAL A 133 10.83 -4.46 -8.32
CA VAL A 133 12.15 -3.84 -8.60
C VAL A 133 13.19 -4.92 -8.91
N HIS A 134 13.07 -6.10 -8.28
CA HIS A 134 13.94 -7.25 -8.51
C HIS A 134 13.54 -8.13 -9.71
N GLY A 135 12.58 -7.67 -10.52
CA GLY A 135 12.12 -8.35 -11.72
C GLY A 135 11.12 -9.44 -11.40
N PHE A 136 9.85 -9.05 -11.31
CA PHE A 136 8.74 -9.98 -11.44
C PHE A 136 8.92 -10.74 -12.78
N LYS A 137 9.47 -11.95 -12.70
CA LYS A 137 9.49 -12.92 -13.80
C LYS A 137 8.60 -14.08 -13.39
N THR A 138 7.33 -13.79 -13.10
CA THR A 138 6.35 -14.86 -13.15
C THR A 138 6.25 -15.28 -14.62
N GLU A 139 6.38 -16.57 -14.90
CA GLU A 139 6.20 -17.13 -16.25
C GLU A 139 4.76 -16.94 -16.79
N SER A 140 3.89 -16.23 -16.05
CA SER A 140 2.46 -16.04 -16.31
C SER A 140 2.08 -14.56 -16.19
N GLY A 141 2.19 -13.81 -17.29
CA GLY A 141 1.78 -12.39 -17.35
C GLY A 141 0.30 -12.13 -17.02
N SER A 142 -0.54 -13.17 -16.90
CA SER A 142 -1.92 -13.05 -16.40
C SER A 142 -1.98 -12.77 -14.90
N ARG A 143 -1.09 -13.40 -14.11
CA ARG A 143 -1.10 -13.31 -12.64
C ARG A 143 -0.61 -11.95 -12.17
N ASP A 144 0.31 -11.34 -12.91
CA ASP A 144 0.78 -9.99 -12.63
C ASP A 144 -0.37 -9.00 -12.70
N LYS A 145 -1.24 -9.12 -13.70
CA LYS A 145 -2.41 -8.24 -13.79
C LYS A 145 -3.37 -8.40 -12.61
N GLU A 146 -3.58 -9.63 -12.15
CA GLU A 146 -4.44 -9.95 -11.00
C GLU A 146 -3.90 -9.40 -9.68
N ILE A 147 -2.58 -9.22 -9.56
CA ILE A 147 -1.94 -8.58 -8.41
C ILE A 147 -1.93 -7.06 -8.59
N LEU A 148 -1.46 -6.58 -9.75
CA LEU A 148 -1.16 -5.18 -9.97
C LEU A 148 -2.39 -4.30 -10.13
N SER A 149 -3.46 -4.81 -10.72
CA SER A 149 -4.71 -4.08 -10.85
C SER A 149 -5.32 -3.73 -9.49
N PRO A 150 -5.52 -4.67 -8.54
CA PRO A 150 -5.97 -4.33 -7.20
C PRO A 150 -4.93 -3.52 -6.42
N THR A 151 -3.62 -3.82 -6.51
CA THR A 151 -2.57 -3.02 -5.87
C THR A 151 -2.64 -1.55 -6.29
N ARG A 152 -2.79 -1.28 -7.60
CA ARG A 152 -2.96 0.08 -8.13
C ARG A 152 -4.14 0.78 -7.50
N LYS A 153 -5.30 0.11 -7.43
CA LYS A 153 -6.51 0.69 -6.88
C LYS A 153 -6.36 1.02 -5.39
N ILE A 154 -5.78 0.11 -4.61
CA ILE A 154 -5.52 0.33 -3.18
C ILE A 154 -4.57 1.50 -2.98
N LEU A 155 -3.45 1.54 -3.73
CA LEU A 155 -2.48 2.64 -3.64
C LEU A 155 -3.08 3.98 -4.05
N TYR A 156 -3.92 4.01 -5.08
CA TYR A 156 -4.61 5.23 -5.49
C TYR A 156 -5.50 5.76 -4.36
N LEU A 157 -6.30 4.90 -3.73
CA LEU A 157 -7.15 5.28 -2.59
C LEU A 157 -6.32 5.77 -1.39
N LEU A 158 -5.23 5.08 -1.08
CA LEU A 158 -4.29 5.48 -0.03
C LEU A 158 -3.68 6.86 -0.33
N CYS A 159 -3.22 7.09 -1.56
CA CYS A 159 -2.65 8.36 -1.99
C CYS A 159 -3.67 9.50 -1.86
N MET A 160 -4.89 9.31 -2.35
CA MET A 160 -5.95 10.32 -2.26
C MET A 160 -6.28 10.65 -0.81
N LEU A 161 -6.36 9.62 0.05
CA LEU A 161 -6.60 9.81 1.47
C LEU A 161 -5.41 10.53 2.13
N ALA A 162 -4.17 10.15 1.83
CA ALA A 162 -2.97 10.81 2.34
C ALA A 162 -2.92 12.30 1.94
N ILE A 163 -3.10 12.61 0.65
CA ILE A 163 -3.11 13.99 0.16
C ILE A 163 -4.22 14.83 0.80
N SER A 164 -5.37 14.23 1.13
CA SER A 164 -6.44 14.94 1.83
C SER A 164 -6.06 15.40 3.24
N LYS A 165 -5.03 14.79 3.85
CA LYS A 165 -4.51 15.16 5.18
C LYS A 165 -3.37 16.18 5.14
N LEU A 166 -2.73 16.39 3.97
CA LEU A 166 -1.74 17.46 3.81
C LEU A 166 -2.47 18.81 3.88
N SER A 167 -2.07 19.64 4.84
CA SER A 167 -2.63 21.00 5.05
C SER A 167 -1.80 22.06 4.36
#